data_AF-A0A6A7LJT6-F1
#
_entry.id   AF-A0A6A7LJT6-F1
#
_cell.length_a   1.000
_cell.length_b   1.000
_cell.length_c   1.000
_cell.angle_alpha   90.00
_cell.angle_beta   90.00
_cell.angle_gamma   90.00
#
_symmetry.space_group_name_H-M   'P 1'
#
loop_
_entity.id
_entity.type
_entity.pdbx_description
1 polymer ?
#
loop_
_entity_poly.entity_id
_entity_poly.type
_entity_poly.pdbx_seq_one_letter_code
_entity_poly.pdbx_strand_id
1 'polypeptide(L)'
;MRNKNNDNNGNSLKTKWGNRFIIAAIIQGGIMTGMALTTVAFQLLTTDVDIIQFLSLSFEGPAKWFFIGIILYLILIVAIAVTAVFYTHLEINLKRKFSKVSNMLAWIHLFGMNIGGPGTTILMIFAGLAGSGVLSLFIEGKLGNQDVAILTSFIPFIAFFIVILSIGVICGGIAYLMAYRSKS
;
A
#
# COMPACT_ATOMS: atom_id res chain seq x y z
N MET A 1 -55.94 -16.17 -1.39
CA MET A 1 -54.65 -16.71 -0.91
C MET A 1 -53.58 -16.37 -1.94
N ARG A 2 -52.69 -15.41 -1.64
CA ARG A 2 -51.57 -15.06 -2.52
C ARG A 2 -50.30 -15.11 -1.69
N ASN A 3 -49.41 -15.99 -2.12
CA ASN A 3 -48.22 -16.47 -1.44
C ASN A 3 -47.29 -15.29 -1.09
N LYS A 4 -47.06 -15.02 0.20
CA LYS A 4 -45.95 -14.17 0.65
C LYS A 4 -44.69 -15.00 0.45
N ASN A 5 -43.96 -14.72 -0.64
CA ASN A 5 -42.62 -15.25 -0.81
C ASN A 5 -41.80 -14.88 0.42
N ASN A 6 -41.37 -15.91 1.14
CA ASN A 6 -40.35 -15.85 2.16
C ASN A 6 -39.03 -15.45 1.48
N ASP A 7 -38.75 -14.15 1.41
CA ASP A 7 -37.40 -13.63 1.13
C ASP A 7 -36.51 -13.72 2.38
N ASN A 8 -36.66 -14.81 3.14
CA ASN A 8 -35.76 -15.22 4.20
C ASN A 8 -34.79 -16.24 3.63
N ASN A 9 -33.74 -15.80 2.92
CA ASN A 9 -32.48 -16.55 2.74
C ASN A 9 -31.42 -15.71 2.02
N GLY A 10 -31.06 -14.59 2.64
CA GLY A 10 -30.02 -13.70 2.13
C GLY A 10 -29.32 -12.90 3.22
N ASN A 11 -29.23 -13.40 4.46
CA ASN A 11 -28.22 -12.93 5.39
C ASN A 11 -26.86 -13.40 4.87
N SER A 12 -26.42 -12.79 3.75
CA SER A 12 -25.03 -12.85 3.32
C SER A 12 -24.20 -12.54 4.55
N LEU A 13 -23.38 -13.49 4.97
CA LEU A 13 -22.39 -13.25 6.00
C LEU A 13 -21.52 -12.10 5.47
N LYS A 14 -21.82 -10.87 5.88
CA LYS A 14 -21.11 -9.68 5.43
C LYS A 14 -19.84 -9.59 6.25
N THR A 15 -18.70 -9.87 5.60
CA THR A 15 -17.38 -9.59 6.17
C THR A 15 -17.24 -8.07 6.30
N LYS A 16 -17.08 -7.57 7.53
CA LYS A 16 -16.97 -6.13 7.79
C LYS A 16 -15.54 -5.68 7.60
N TRP A 17 -14.59 -6.40 8.21
CA TRP A 17 -13.18 -6.07 8.13
C TRP A 17 -12.54 -6.53 6.83
N GLY A 18 -12.86 -7.74 6.36
CA GLY A 18 -12.36 -8.23 5.08
C GLY A 18 -12.70 -7.28 3.94
N ASN A 19 -13.96 -6.82 3.84
CA ASN A 19 -14.36 -5.85 2.82
C ASN A 19 -13.57 -4.53 2.88
N ARG A 20 -13.25 -4.02 4.08
CA ARG A 20 -12.46 -2.79 4.22
C ARG A 20 -11.04 -2.96 3.67
N PHE A 21 -10.41 -4.10 3.97
CA PHE A 21 -9.09 -4.41 3.43
C PHE A 21 -9.10 -4.73 1.93
N ILE A 22 -10.17 -5.34 1.40
CA ILE A 22 -10.35 -5.52 -0.06
C ILE A 22 -10.40 -4.15 -0.74
N ILE A 23 -11.26 -3.24 -0.27
CA ILE A 23 -11.39 -1.89 -0.84
C ILE A 23 -10.05 -1.15 -0.77
N ALA A 24 -9.36 -1.23 0.37
CA ALA A 24 -8.02 -0.69 0.53
C ALA A 24 -7.04 -1.25 -0.51
N ALA A 25 -6.95 -2.57 -0.68
CA ALA A 25 -6.06 -3.19 -1.65
C ALA A 25 -6.35 -2.73 -3.09
N ILE A 26 -7.63 -2.61 -3.46
CA ILE A 26 -8.06 -2.10 -4.77
C ILE A 26 -7.59 -0.66 -4.97
N ILE A 27 -7.80 0.22 -3.98
CA ILE A 27 -7.37 1.62 -4.05
C ILE A 27 -5.86 1.70 -4.18
N GLN A 28 -5.11 0.94 -3.37
CA GLN A 28 -3.64 0.94 -3.41
C GLN A 28 -3.11 0.40 -4.74
N GLY A 29 -3.72 -0.66 -5.28
CA GLY A 29 -3.42 -1.16 -6.62
C GLY A 29 -3.71 -0.13 -7.71
N GLY A 30 -4.81 0.62 -7.57
CA GLY A 30 -5.17 1.72 -8.46
C GLY A 30 -4.13 2.86 -8.44
N ILE A 31 -3.64 3.24 -7.26
CA ILE A 31 -2.58 4.25 -7.11
C ILE A 31 -1.29 3.80 -7.82
N MET A 32 -0.83 2.58 -7.56
CA MET A 32 0.37 2.03 -8.23
C MET A 32 0.20 1.96 -9.74
N THR A 33 -0.97 1.53 -10.21
CA THR A 33 -1.28 1.50 -11.65
C THR A 33 -1.23 2.90 -12.26
N GLY A 34 -1.81 3.90 -11.58
CA GLY A 34 -1.76 5.30 -11.99
C GLY A 34 -0.33 5.81 -12.10
N MET A 35 0.51 5.57 -11.08
CA MET A 35 1.92 5.96 -11.11
C MET A 35 2.67 5.31 -12.28
N ALA A 36 2.48 4.01 -12.49
CA ALA A 36 3.12 3.29 -13.60
C ALA A 36 2.70 3.84 -14.97
N LEU A 37 1.40 4.09 -15.17
CA LEU A 37 0.88 4.69 -16.39
C LEU A 37 1.44 6.10 -16.61
N THR A 38 1.56 6.91 -15.56
CA THR A 38 2.18 8.23 -15.65
C THR A 38 3.65 8.13 -16.06
N THR A 39 4.42 7.23 -15.48
CA THR A 39 5.84 7.03 -15.86
C THR A 39 5.96 6.60 -17.33
N VAL A 40 5.16 5.64 -17.78
CA VAL A 40 5.17 5.17 -19.18
C VAL A 40 4.71 6.27 -20.14
N ALA A 41 3.63 6.98 -19.81
CA ALA A 41 3.14 8.08 -20.64
C ALA A 41 4.21 9.16 -20.79
N PHE A 42 4.90 9.52 -19.71
CA PHE A 42 5.97 10.51 -19.77
C PHE A 42 7.18 10.03 -20.58
N GLN A 43 7.55 8.75 -20.48
CA GLN A 43 8.57 8.13 -21.33
C GLN A 43 8.24 8.21 -22.82
N LEU A 44 6.96 8.03 -23.19
CA LEU A 44 6.51 8.11 -24.58
C LEU A 44 6.48 9.56 -25.11
N LEU A 45 6.27 10.53 -24.22
CA LEU A 45 6.22 11.95 -24.57
C LEU A 45 7.60 12.62 -24.55
N THR A 46 8.55 12.08 -23.78
CA THR A 46 9.94 12.57 -23.67
C THR A 46 10.87 11.65 -24.43
N THR A 47 10.98 11.86 -25.75
CA THR A 47 11.70 10.96 -26.66
C THR A 47 13.22 11.03 -26.56
N ASP A 48 13.75 12.10 -25.98
CA ASP A 48 15.19 12.37 -25.98
C ASP A 48 15.94 11.64 -24.86
N VAL A 49 15.22 11.11 -23.86
CA VAL A 49 15.80 10.39 -22.72
C VAL A 49 15.01 9.12 -22.42
N ASP A 50 15.69 7.98 -22.47
CA ASP A 50 15.16 6.71 -21.94
C ASP A 50 15.34 6.70 -20.41
N ILE A 51 14.27 7.07 -19.70
CA ILE A 51 14.20 7.18 -18.24
C ILE A 51 14.40 5.82 -17.58
N ILE A 52 13.78 4.77 -18.15
CA ILE A 52 13.87 3.42 -17.58
C ILE A 52 15.28 2.88 -17.74
N GLN A 53 15.90 3.07 -18.91
CA GLN A 53 17.30 2.70 -19.13
C GLN A 53 18.22 3.51 -18.21
N PHE A 54 18.04 4.83 -18.11
CA PHE A 54 18.85 5.69 -17.26
C PHE A 54 18.80 5.27 -15.79
N LEU A 55 17.59 5.07 -15.24
CA LEU A 55 17.40 4.62 -13.86
C LEU A 55 18.03 3.24 -13.64
N SER A 56 17.91 2.34 -14.61
CA SER A 56 18.47 0.99 -14.53
C SER A 56 20.00 0.98 -14.54
N LEU A 57 20.63 1.82 -15.37
CA LEU A 57 22.09 1.97 -15.43
C LEU A 57 22.64 2.73 -14.22
N SER A 58 21.85 3.60 -13.60
CA SER A 58 22.23 4.40 -12.43
C SER A 58 21.87 3.73 -11.09
N PHE A 59 21.62 2.42 -11.10
CA PHE A 59 21.09 1.68 -9.96
C PHE A 59 21.99 1.74 -8.72
N GLU A 60 23.32 1.83 -8.86
CA GLU A 60 24.24 1.95 -7.72
C GLU A 60 24.01 3.24 -6.91
N GLY A 61 23.45 4.27 -7.55
CA GLY A 61 23.14 5.58 -6.97
C GLY A 61 21.75 5.67 -6.32
N PRO A 62 21.16 6.88 -6.26
CA PRO A 62 19.82 7.12 -5.71
C PRO A 62 18.70 6.36 -6.43
N ALA A 63 18.89 6.01 -7.71
CA ALA A 63 17.88 5.32 -8.51
C ALA A 63 17.41 3.98 -7.91
N LYS A 64 18.23 3.28 -7.12
CA LYS A 64 17.77 2.06 -6.42
C LYS A 64 16.56 2.28 -5.53
N TRP A 65 16.42 3.46 -4.91
CA TRP A 65 15.30 3.74 -4.01
C TRP A 65 13.97 3.82 -4.76
N PHE A 66 14.01 4.22 -6.04
CA PHE A 66 12.84 4.16 -6.92
C PHE A 66 12.35 2.72 -7.10
N PHE A 67 13.24 1.82 -7.53
CA PHE A 67 12.88 0.42 -7.76
C PHE A 67 12.49 -0.30 -6.48
N ILE A 68 13.25 -0.12 -5.40
CA ILE A 68 12.94 -0.72 -4.10
C ILE A 68 11.58 -0.22 -3.60
N GLY A 69 11.30 1.07 -3.75
CA GLY A 69 10.00 1.66 -3.38
C GLY A 69 8.83 1.02 -4.15
N ILE A 70 8.96 0.85 -5.47
CA ILE A 70 7.94 0.18 -6.30
C ILE A 70 7.73 -1.27 -5.84
N ILE A 71 8.82 -2.04 -5.70
CA ILE A 71 8.76 -3.45 -5.31
C ILE A 71 8.09 -3.60 -3.95
N LEU A 72 8.51 -2.81 -2.95
CA LEU A 72 7.92 -2.85 -1.61
C LEU A 72 6.45 -2.45 -1.62
N TYR A 73 6.03 -1.53 -2.48
CA TYR A 73 4.63 -1.15 -2.59
C TYR A 73 3.81 -2.27 -3.24
N LEU A 74 4.32 -2.94 -4.28
CA LEU A 74 3.66 -4.13 -4.83
C LEU A 74 3.48 -5.22 -3.78
N ILE A 75 4.52 -5.50 -2.99
CA ILE A 75 4.45 -6.45 -1.87
C ILE A 75 3.42 -5.99 -0.83
N LEU A 76 3.38 -4.70 -0.50
CA LEU A 76 2.41 -4.14 0.43
C LEU A 76 0.96 -4.33 -0.07
N ILE A 77 0.68 -4.08 -1.35
CA ILE A 77 -0.65 -4.28 -1.94
C ILE A 77 -1.09 -5.74 -1.75
N VAL A 78 -0.19 -6.68 -2.04
CA VAL A 78 -0.42 -8.10 -1.82
C VAL A 78 -0.65 -8.39 -0.33
N ALA A 79 0.14 -7.81 0.57
CA ALA A 79 -0.03 -7.98 2.01
C ALA A 79 -1.38 -7.45 2.52
N ILE A 80 -1.88 -6.33 1.98
CA ILE A 80 -3.22 -5.80 2.28
C ILE A 80 -4.30 -6.78 1.79
N ALA A 81 -4.15 -7.32 0.58
CA ALA A 81 -5.10 -8.29 0.03
C ALA A 81 -5.13 -9.59 0.84
N VAL A 82 -3.97 -10.13 1.22
CA VAL A 82 -3.85 -11.32 2.08
C VAL A 82 -4.46 -11.06 3.47
N THR A 83 -4.23 -9.87 4.03
CA THR A 83 -4.86 -9.45 5.29
C THR A 83 -6.38 -9.48 5.19
N ALA A 84 -6.93 -9.06 4.04
CA ALA A 84 -8.36 -9.13 3.79
C ALA A 84 -8.88 -10.58 3.85
N VAL A 85 -8.16 -11.52 3.22
CA VAL A 85 -8.48 -12.96 3.28
C VAL A 85 -8.49 -13.46 4.72
N PHE A 86 -7.51 -13.07 5.55
CA PHE A 86 -7.46 -13.43 6.95
C PHE A 86 -8.66 -12.92 7.76
N TYR A 87 -9.05 -11.65 7.57
CA TYR A 87 -10.25 -11.12 8.23
C TYR A 87 -11.53 -11.79 7.75
N THR A 88 -11.66 -12.04 6.44
CA THR A 88 -12.81 -12.78 5.90
C THR A 88 -12.86 -14.21 6.46
N HIS A 89 -11.72 -14.90 6.57
CA HIS A 89 -11.67 -16.22 7.17
C HIS A 89 -12.15 -16.20 8.64
N LEU A 90 -11.71 -15.24 9.43
CA LEU A 90 -12.18 -15.08 10.82
C LEU A 90 -13.70 -14.83 10.89
N GLU A 91 -14.21 -13.90 10.08
CA GLU A 91 -15.61 -13.45 10.16
C GLU A 91 -16.60 -14.43 9.52
N ILE A 92 -16.23 -15.08 8.41
CA ILE A 92 -17.13 -15.94 7.63
C ILE A 92 -16.95 -17.41 8.01
N ASN A 93 -15.71 -17.91 7.96
CA ASN A 93 -15.44 -19.34 8.11
C ASN A 93 -15.45 -19.73 9.60
N LEU A 94 -14.79 -18.95 10.45
CA LEU A 94 -14.73 -19.20 11.90
C LEU A 94 -15.85 -18.50 12.69
N LYS A 95 -16.66 -17.66 12.03
CA LYS A 95 -17.76 -16.88 12.63
C LYS A 95 -17.36 -16.10 13.89
N ARG A 96 -16.08 -15.69 13.98
CA ARG A 96 -15.54 -14.96 15.13
C ARG A 96 -16.09 -13.55 15.15
N LYS A 97 -16.56 -13.12 16.32
CA LYS A 97 -16.98 -11.75 16.57
C LYS A 97 -15.82 -10.95 17.12
N PHE A 98 -15.61 -9.77 16.54
CA PHE A 98 -14.62 -8.81 17.03
C PHE A 98 -15.15 -8.13 18.30
N SER A 99 -14.41 -8.27 19.40
CA SER A 99 -14.62 -7.49 20.63
C SER A 99 -14.30 -6.01 20.39
N LYS A 100 -14.73 -5.13 21.30
CA LYS A 100 -14.44 -3.68 21.23
C LYS A 100 -12.94 -3.39 21.04
N VAL A 101 -12.07 -4.11 21.77
CA VAL A 101 -10.61 -3.95 21.70
C VAL A 101 -10.07 -4.44 20.36
N SER A 102 -10.39 -5.66 19.95
CA SER A 102 -9.94 -6.19 18.65
C SER A 102 -10.43 -5.36 17.46
N ASN A 103 -11.63 -4.77 17.57
CA ASN A 103 -12.19 -3.86 16.58
C ASN A 103 -11.41 -2.53 16.50
N MET A 104 -10.97 -2.00 17.65
CA MET A 104 -10.10 -0.81 17.66
C MET A 104 -8.73 -1.12 17.05
N LEU A 105 -8.12 -2.24 17.42
CA LEU A 105 -6.84 -2.67 16.88
C LEU A 105 -6.90 -2.94 15.36
N ALA A 106 -8.01 -3.49 14.87
CA ALA A 106 -8.24 -3.67 13.43
C ALA A 106 -8.35 -2.34 12.67
N TRP A 107 -8.89 -1.29 13.29
CA TRP A 107 -8.85 0.06 12.72
C TRP A 107 -7.43 0.60 12.64
N ILE A 108 -6.66 0.49 13.74
CA ILE A 108 -5.25 0.93 13.77
C ILE A 108 -4.45 0.16 12.71
N HIS A 109 -4.70 -1.13 12.55
CA HIS A 109 -4.10 -1.95 11.50
C HIS A 109 -4.42 -1.43 10.10
N LEU A 110 -5.70 -1.18 9.83
CA LEU A 110 -6.14 -0.68 8.53
C LEU A 110 -5.47 0.65 8.19
N PHE A 111 -5.47 1.61 9.12
CA PHE A 111 -4.84 2.91 8.91
C PHE A 111 -3.32 2.80 8.82
N GLY A 112 -2.68 2.06 9.70
CA GLY A 112 -1.22 1.91 9.70
C GLY A 112 -0.72 1.30 8.38
N MET A 113 -1.40 0.28 7.86
CA MET A 113 -1.04 -0.31 6.57
C MET A 113 -1.36 0.59 5.36
N ASN A 114 -2.41 1.41 5.41
CA ASN A 114 -2.83 2.25 4.27
C ASN A 114 -2.29 3.68 4.28
N ILE A 115 -1.68 4.12 5.39
CA ILE A 115 -1.00 5.42 5.50
C ILE A 115 0.50 5.18 5.63
N GLY A 116 0.93 4.37 6.60
CA GLY A 116 2.34 4.07 6.85
C GLY A 116 3.01 3.38 5.67
N GLY A 117 2.36 2.35 5.12
CA GLY A 117 2.88 1.60 3.98
C GLY A 117 3.10 2.46 2.73
N PRO A 118 2.05 3.05 2.14
CA PRO A 118 2.17 3.90 0.97
C PRO A 118 3.02 5.15 1.24
N GLY A 119 2.92 5.76 2.43
CA GLY A 119 3.76 6.89 2.79
C GLY A 119 5.25 6.55 2.76
N THR A 120 5.62 5.37 3.26
CA THR A 120 7.00 4.86 3.18
C THR A 120 7.42 4.68 1.72
N THR A 121 6.66 3.90 0.96
CA THR A 121 7.10 3.46 -0.37
C THR A 121 7.03 4.57 -1.40
N ILE A 122 6.01 5.43 -1.37
CA ILE A 122 5.89 6.58 -2.28
C ILE A 122 7.02 7.59 -2.02
N LEU A 123 7.38 7.85 -0.75
CA LEU A 123 8.53 8.71 -0.45
C LEU A 123 9.85 8.10 -0.93
N MET A 124 10.02 6.78 -0.84
CA MET A 124 11.20 6.11 -1.42
C MET A 124 11.23 6.27 -2.95
N ILE A 125 10.09 6.08 -3.62
CA ILE A 125 9.94 6.29 -5.07
C ILE A 125 10.34 7.72 -5.44
N PHE A 126 9.76 8.70 -4.75
CA PHE A 126 10.02 10.11 -4.99
C PHE A 126 11.49 10.48 -4.71
N ALA A 127 12.06 10.03 -3.59
CA ALA A 127 13.45 10.28 -3.25
C ALA A 127 14.42 9.69 -4.29
N GLY A 128 14.10 8.52 -4.84
CA GLY A 128 14.87 7.91 -5.93
C GLY A 128 14.81 8.72 -7.23
N LEU A 129 13.63 9.23 -7.61
CA LEU A 129 13.47 10.08 -8.79
C LEU A 129 14.13 11.46 -8.63
N ALA A 130 13.98 12.08 -7.47
CA ALA A 130 14.57 13.38 -7.17
C ALA A 130 16.10 13.27 -7.08
N GLY A 131 16.62 12.31 -6.31
CA GLY A 131 18.07 12.13 -6.14
C GLY A 131 18.79 11.67 -7.39
N SER A 132 18.11 11.01 -8.34
CA SER A 132 18.71 10.63 -9.64
C SER A 132 18.72 11.77 -10.66
N GLY A 133 18.08 12.91 -10.38
CA GLY A 133 17.94 14.02 -11.33
C GLY A 133 16.85 13.81 -12.39
N VAL A 134 16.13 12.69 -12.36
CA VAL A 134 15.03 12.39 -13.29
C VAL A 134 13.87 13.37 -13.13
N LEU A 135 13.63 13.87 -11.91
CA LEU A 135 12.54 14.83 -11.69
C LEU A 135 12.71 16.13 -12.51
N SER A 136 13.94 16.55 -12.80
CA SER A 136 14.21 17.71 -13.67
C SER A 136 13.74 17.51 -15.10
N LEU A 137 13.60 16.27 -15.60
CA LEU A 137 13.03 16.03 -16.93
C LEU A 137 11.57 16.52 -16.99
N PHE A 138 10.82 16.35 -15.90
CA PHE A 138 9.41 16.74 -15.85
C PHE A 138 9.20 18.26 -15.78
N ILE A 139 10.22 19.02 -15.37
CA ILE A 139 10.11 20.46 -15.10
C ILE A 139 10.91 21.27 -16.13
N GLU A 140 12.13 20.83 -16.43
CA GLU A 140 13.11 21.55 -17.25
C GLU A 140 13.33 20.89 -18.63
N GLY A 141 12.74 19.70 -18.87
CA GLY A 141 12.92 18.96 -20.13
C GLY A 141 14.30 18.32 -20.31
N LYS A 142 15.14 18.31 -19.27
CA LYS A 142 16.49 17.72 -19.29
C LYS A 142 16.81 16.99 -17.99
N LEU A 143 17.75 16.05 -18.03
CA LEU A 143 18.24 15.37 -16.84
C LEU A 143 18.96 16.36 -15.92
N GLY A 144 18.61 16.31 -14.63
CA GLY A 144 19.33 17.00 -13.58
C GLY A 144 20.58 16.24 -13.16
N ASN A 145 21.39 16.86 -12.32
CA ASN A 145 22.53 16.19 -11.71
C ASN A 145 22.04 15.24 -10.59
N GLN A 146 22.74 14.12 -10.45
CA GLN A 146 22.51 13.21 -9.34
C GLN A 146 22.94 13.88 -8.02
N ASP A 147 22.08 13.79 -7.00
CA ASP A 147 22.35 14.31 -5.66
C ASP A 147 21.88 13.33 -4.58
N VAL A 148 22.84 12.74 -3.88
CA VAL A 148 22.60 11.78 -2.79
C VAL A 148 22.12 12.50 -1.52
N ALA A 149 22.41 13.78 -1.34
CA ALA A 149 21.97 14.54 -0.18
C ALA A 149 20.43 14.69 -0.14
N ILE A 150 19.78 14.77 -1.31
CA ILE A 150 18.32 14.74 -1.43
C ILE A 150 17.77 13.49 -0.74
N LEU A 151 18.32 12.31 -1.06
CA LEU A 151 17.89 11.05 -0.46
C LEU A 151 18.03 11.08 1.07
N THR A 152 19.16 11.57 1.59
CA THR A 152 19.38 11.63 3.04
C THR A 152 18.35 12.51 3.75
N SER A 153 17.85 13.55 3.08
CA SER A 153 16.82 14.44 3.61
C SER A 153 15.45 13.77 3.72
N PHE A 154 15.18 12.72 2.93
CA PHE A 154 13.94 11.95 3.00
C PHE A 154 13.92 10.88 4.10
N ILE A 155 15.07 10.48 4.63
CA ILE A 155 15.18 9.40 5.63
C ILE A 155 14.29 9.65 6.86
N PRO A 156 14.26 10.84 7.49
CA PRO A 156 13.41 11.07 8.66
C PRO A 156 11.92 10.88 8.37
N PHE A 157 11.44 11.32 7.20
CA PHE A 157 10.05 11.20 6.80
C PHE A 157 9.68 9.74 6.48
N ILE A 158 10.56 9.02 5.79
CA ILE A 158 10.40 7.59 5.52
C ILE A 158 10.35 6.83 6.86
N ALA A 159 11.26 7.11 7.79
CA ALA A 159 11.29 6.49 9.11
C ALA A 159 9.99 6.73 9.90
N PHE A 160 9.44 7.94 9.86
CA PHE A 160 8.15 8.26 10.47
C PHE A 160 7.01 7.38 9.95
N PHE A 161 6.90 7.21 8.63
CA PHE A 161 5.86 6.35 8.05
C PHE A 161 6.10 4.86 8.32
N ILE A 162 7.35 4.41 8.41
CA ILE A 162 7.69 3.05 8.82
C ILE A 162 7.21 2.78 10.25
N VAL A 163 7.36 3.74 11.17
CA VAL A 163 6.84 3.61 12.54
C VAL A 163 5.32 3.47 12.54
N ILE A 164 4.60 4.28 11.75
CA ILE A 164 3.14 4.18 11.59
C ILE A 164 2.74 2.79 11.06
N LEU A 165 3.43 2.31 10.02
CA LEU A 165 3.20 0.99 9.45
C LEU A 165 3.42 -0.10 10.51
N SER A 166 4.53 -0.02 11.24
CA SER A 166 4.92 -1.01 12.25
C SER A 166 3.89 -1.11 13.37
N ILE A 167 3.42 0.03 13.88
CA ILE A 167 2.32 0.06 14.87
C ILE A 167 1.06 -0.59 14.30
N GLY A 168 0.70 -0.26 13.06
CA GLY A 168 -0.43 -0.88 12.36
C GLY A 168 -0.34 -2.39 12.31
N VAL A 169 0.78 -2.93 11.80
CA VAL A 169 0.98 -4.37 11.63
C VAL A 169 0.97 -5.10 12.98
N ILE A 170 1.61 -4.55 14.01
CA ILE A 170 1.60 -5.12 15.36
C ILE A 170 0.17 -5.16 15.92
N CYS A 171 -0.58 -4.06 15.83
CA CYS A 171 -1.99 -4.02 16.23
C CYS A 171 -2.82 -5.05 15.45
N GLY A 172 -2.53 -5.24 14.16
CA GLY A 172 -3.15 -6.25 13.31
C GLY A 172 -2.96 -7.67 13.79
N GLY A 173 -1.71 -8.04 14.09
CA GLY A 173 -1.38 -9.35 14.64
C GLY A 173 -2.10 -9.62 15.97
N ILE A 174 -2.10 -8.63 16.86
CA ILE A 174 -2.81 -8.73 18.15
C ILE A 174 -4.32 -8.86 17.93
N ALA A 175 -4.92 -8.04 17.06
CA ALA A 175 -6.34 -8.10 16.74
C ALA A 175 -6.74 -9.48 16.23
N TYR A 176 -5.93 -10.04 15.32
CA TYR A 176 -6.14 -11.36 14.76
C TYR A 176 -6.10 -12.45 15.84
N LEU A 177 -5.06 -12.46 16.67
CA LEU A 177 -4.91 -13.45 17.75
C LEU A 177 -6.07 -13.39 18.75
N MET A 178 -6.49 -12.18 19.13
CA MET A 178 -7.63 -11.97 20.03
C MET A 178 -8.93 -12.50 19.44
N ALA A 179 -9.19 -12.18 18.17
CA ALA A 179 -10.40 -12.63 17.47
C ALA A 179 -10.38 -14.15 17.22
N TYR A 180 -9.22 -14.72 16.91
CA TYR A 180 -9.06 -16.16 16.70
C TYR A 180 -9.35 -16.97 17.97
N ARG A 181 -8.89 -16.48 19.13
CA ARG A 181 -9.07 -17.12 20.43
C ARG A 181 -10.42 -16.83 21.08
N SER A 182 -11.23 -15.92 20.54
CA SER A 182 -12.54 -15.61 21.13
C SER A 182 -13.50 -16.79 20.94
N LYS A 183 -14.15 -17.23 22.02
CA LYS A 183 -15.21 -18.23 21.92
C LYS A 183 -16.42 -17.62 21.19
N SER A 184 -17.06 -18.43 20.36
CA SER A 184 -18.24 -17.99 19.58
C SER A 184 -19.44 -17.70 20.48
#